data_AF-A0AA87PX06-F1
#
_entry.id   AF-A0AA87PX06-F1
#
_cell.length_a   1.000
_cell.length_b   1.000
_cell.length_c   1.000
_cell.angle_alpha   90.00
_cell.angle_beta   90.00
_cell.angle_gamma   90.00
#
_symmetry.space_group_name_H-M   'P 1'
#
loop_
_entity.id
_entity.type
_entity.pdbx_description
1 polymer ?
#
loop_
_entity_poly.entity_id
_entity_poly.type
_entity_poly.pdbx_seq_one_letter_code
_entity_poly.pdbx_strand_id
1 'polypeptide(L)'
;MIIAMEAEEILRLVGVAEVEIASNLKQAVNAIHTDHYDFAMLDVNLGESMSFGFARLLVERGIAFGFVSGYSDTLDFPADLRHVPLLNKPFDEAAMRVFVDKLSSASRSSEM
;
A
#
# COMPACT_ATOMS: atom_id res chain seq x y z
N MET A 1 -14.62 9.45 0.89
CA MET A 1 -13.82 9.23 2.12
C MET A 1 -14.10 7.80 2.53
N ILE A 2 -13.10 6.91 2.43
CA ILE A 2 -13.22 5.50 2.84
C ILE A 2 -12.57 5.36 4.21
N ILE A 3 -13.25 4.70 5.14
CA ILE A 3 -12.76 4.46 6.50
C ILE A 3 -11.80 3.25 6.45
N ALA A 4 -10.74 3.24 7.26
CA ALA A 4 -9.79 2.12 7.30
C ALA A 4 -10.46 0.73 7.47
N MET A 5 -11.60 0.69 8.19
CA MET A 5 -12.42 -0.51 8.35
C MET A 5 -13.07 -1.00 7.05
N GLU A 6 -13.52 -0.10 6.18
CA GLU A 6 -14.07 -0.47 4.86
C GLU A 6 -12.97 -1.06 3.97
N ALA A 7 -11.75 -0.51 4.02
CA ALA A 7 -10.62 -1.08 3.29
C ALA A 7 -10.27 -2.48 3.79
N GLU A 8 -10.28 -2.71 5.10
CA GLU A 8 -10.03 -4.00 5.72
C GLU A 8 -11.09 -5.05 5.34
N GLU A 9 -12.37 -4.66 5.31
CA GLU A 9 -13.47 -5.52 4.88
C GLU A 9 -13.32 -5.91 3.40
N ILE A 10 -13.04 -4.94 2.53
CA ILE A 10 -12.81 -5.22 1.11
C ILE A 10 -11.58 -6.12 0.91
N LEU A 11 -10.49 -5.90 1.63
CA LEU A 11 -9.30 -6.76 1.56
C LEU A 11 -9.62 -8.20 1.94
N ARG A 12 -10.42 -8.41 2.99
CA ARG A 12 -10.90 -9.75 3.36
C ARG A 12 -11.77 -10.39 2.27
N LEU A 13 -12.66 -9.62 1.65
CA LEU A 13 -13.48 -10.11 0.52
C LEU A 13 -12.63 -10.51 -0.69
N VAL A 14 -11.53 -9.79 -0.94
CA VAL A 14 -10.57 -10.08 -2.01
C VAL A 14 -9.72 -11.34 -1.71
N GLY A 15 -9.74 -11.83 -0.47
CA GLY A 15 -9.05 -13.05 -0.04
C GLY A 15 -7.76 -12.82 0.74
N VAL A 16 -7.53 -11.61 1.25
CA VAL A 16 -6.40 -11.31 2.13
C VAL A 16 -6.69 -11.89 3.52
N ALA A 17 -5.82 -12.79 3.98
CA ALA A 17 -6.04 -13.54 5.22
C ALA A 17 -5.85 -12.67 6.47
N GLU A 18 -4.78 -11.88 6.50
CA GLU A 18 -4.44 -11.01 7.63
C GLU A 18 -4.19 -9.59 7.13
N VAL A 19 -4.78 -8.62 7.83
CA VAL A 19 -4.62 -7.19 7.54
C VAL A 19 -4.28 -6.50 8.84
N GLU A 20 -3.10 -5.90 8.90
CA GLU A 20 -2.72 -5.02 10.00
C GLU A 20 -2.86 -3.55 9.58
N ILE A 21 -3.53 -2.74 10.41
CA ILE A 21 -3.72 -1.32 10.15
C ILE A 21 -2.78 -0.51 11.04
N ALA A 22 -1.77 0.10 10.42
CA ALA A 22 -0.91 1.06 11.10
C ALA A 22 -1.49 2.48 10.98
N SER A 23 -1.79 3.12 12.11
CA SER A 23 -2.39 4.47 12.14
C SER A 23 -1.38 5.60 11.90
N ASN A 24 -0.08 5.30 11.91
CA ASN A 24 0.98 6.27 11.66
C ASN A 24 2.28 5.58 11.20
N LEU A 25 3.22 6.38 10.68
CA LEU A 25 4.52 5.89 10.20
C LEU A 25 5.31 5.13 11.26
N LYS A 26 5.25 5.54 12.53
CA LYS A 26 6.01 4.89 13.61
C LYS A 26 5.50 3.46 13.85
N GLN A 27 4.19 3.26 13.87
CA GLN A 27 3.57 1.94 13.95
C GLN A 27 3.94 1.10 12.73
N ALA A 28 3.81 1.65 11.53
CA ALA A 28 4.10 0.94 10.29
C ALA A 28 5.57 0.47 10.22
N VAL A 29 6.51 1.33 10.64
CA VAL A 29 7.93 0.96 10.74
C VAL A 29 8.13 -0.17 11.74
N ASN A 30 7.53 -0.08 12.93
CA ASN A 30 7.68 -1.13 13.94
C ASN A 30 7.08 -2.47 13.47
N ALA A 31 5.97 -2.43 12.75
CA ALA A 31 5.30 -3.61 12.19
C ALA A 31 6.22 -4.36 11.21
N ILE A 32 6.79 -3.68 10.21
CA ILE A 32 7.71 -4.29 9.22
C ILE A 32 9.07 -4.72 9.80
N HIS A 33 9.34 -4.41 11.07
CA HIS A 33 10.50 -4.90 11.81
C HIS A 33 10.16 -6.13 12.66
N THR A 34 8.89 -6.32 13.01
CA THR A 34 8.41 -7.39 13.89
C THR A 34 7.93 -8.58 13.07
N ASP A 35 7.20 -8.32 11.99
CA ASP A 35 6.53 -9.33 11.18
C ASP A 35 6.88 -9.20 9.69
N HIS A 36 6.55 -10.26 8.94
CA HIS A 36 6.70 -10.32 7.49
C HIS A 36 5.37 -10.02 6.80
N TYR A 37 5.44 -9.21 5.73
CA TYR A 37 4.28 -8.81 4.94
C TYR A 37 4.53 -9.10 3.47
N ASP A 38 3.55 -9.71 2.80
CA ASP A 38 3.61 -9.96 1.35
C ASP A 38 3.51 -8.67 0.55
N PHE A 39 2.65 -7.76 1.02
CA PHE A 39 2.49 -6.44 0.44
C PHE A 39 2.00 -5.42 1.47
N ALA A 40 2.15 -4.13 1.15
CA ALA A 40 1.66 -3.02 1.95
C ALA A 40 0.83 -2.02 1.13
N MET A 41 -0.15 -1.40 1.79
CA MET A 41 -0.96 -0.33 1.23
C MET A 41 -0.67 0.97 1.98
N LEU A 42 -0.21 2.01 1.29
CA LEU A 42 0.22 3.25 1.91
C LEU A 42 -0.72 4.38 1.49
N ASP A 43 -1.33 5.06 2.45
CA ASP A 43 -1.93 6.37 2.15
C ASP A 43 -0.80 7.36 1.82
N VAL A 44 -0.92 8.06 0.70
CA VAL A 44 0.06 9.08 0.29
C VAL A 44 0.13 10.20 1.33
N ASN A 45 -1.03 10.62 1.84
CA ASN A 45 -1.15 11.75 2.75
C ASN A 45 -1.53 11.24 4.15
N LEU A 46 -0.56 11.25 5.07
CA LEU A 46 -0.77 10.88 6.47
C LEU A 46 -1.02 12.12 7.35
N GLY A 47 -1.46 13.23 6.75
CA GLY A 47 -1.74 14.51 7.41
C GLY A 47 -0.51 15.39 7.56
N GLU A 48 0.40 15.03 8.47
CA GLU A 48 1.59 15.82 8.78
C GLU A 48 2.84 15.37 8.01
N SER A 49 2.77 14.26 7.27
CA SER A 49 3.90 13.69 6.56
C SER A 49 3.45 12.86 5.36
N MET A 50 4.33 12.77 4.36
CA MET A 50 4.13 11.90 3.20
C MET A 50 4.72 10.52 3.48
N SER A 51 4.04 9.47 3.03
CA SER A 51 4.48 8.09 3.24
C SER A 51 5.64 7.63 2.34
N PHE A 52 6.18 8.53 1.49
CA PHE A 52 7.29 8.23 0.59
C PHE A 52 8.56 7.72 1.29
N GLY A 53 8.86 8.21 2.49
CA GLY A 53 9.99 7.72 3.28
C GLY A 53 9.82 6.24 3.66
N PHE A 54 8.59 5.86 4.02
CA PHE A 54 8.25 4.48 4.36
C PHE A 54 8.21 3.57 3.13
N ALA A 55 7.72 4.09 1.99
CA ALA A 55 7.76 3.38 0.71
C ALA A 55 9.18 2.93 0.35
N ARG A 56 10.19 3.80 0.54
CA ARG A 56 11.60 3.43 0.31
C ARG A 56 12.10 2.33 1.24
N LEU A 57 11.68 2.34 2.51
CA LEU A 57 12.00 1.27 3.45
C LEU A 57 11.38 -0.08 3.06
N LEU A 58 10.24 -0.07 2.36
CA LEU A 58 9.63 -1.29 1.81
C LEU A 58 10.39 -1.79 0.58
N VAL A 59 10.84 -0.88 -0.30
CA VAL A 59 11.74 -1.22 -1.43
C VAL A 59 13.01 -1.89 -0.90
N GLU A 60 13.66 -1.31 0.11
CA GLU A 60 14.88 -1.87 0.72
C GLU A 60 14.66 -3.27 1.32
N ARG A 61 13.44 -3.56 1.79
CA ARG A 61 13.05 -4.88 2.33
C ARG A 61 12.53 -5.86 1.28
N GLY A 62 12.35 -5.42 0.04
CA GLY A 62 11.72 -6.23 -1.01
C GLY A 62 10.23 -6.52 -0.76
N ILE A 63 9.55 -5.69 0.03
CA ILE A 63 8.10 -5.82 0.27
C ILE A 63 7.36 -5.09 -0.85
N ALA A 64 6.46 -5.79 -1.55
CA ALA A 64 5.64 -5.16 -2.58
C ALA A 64 4.70 -4.12 -1.94
N PHE A 65 4.44 -2.99 -2.60
CA PHE A 65 3.54 -2.01 -2.04
C PHE A 65 2.84 -1.18 -3.10
N GLY A 66 1.74 -0.56 -2.69
CA GLY A 66 1.03 0.38 -3.53
C GLY A 66 0.50 1.56 -2.74
N PHE A 67 0.33 2.68 -3.42
CA PHE A 67 -0.20 3.90 -2.85
C PHE A 67 -1.72 3.94 -2.95
N VAL A 68 -2.34 4.58 -1.97
CA VAL A 68 -3.76 4.91 -1.96
C VAL A 68 -3.89 6.40 -1.77
N SER A 69 -4.59 7.09 -2.66
CA SER A 69 -4.70 8.56 -2.62
C SER A 69 -6.11 9.01 -2.95
N GLY A 70 -6.55 10.13 -2.34
CA GLY A 70 -7.75 10.85 -2.80
C GLY A 70 -7.52 11.69 -4.05
N TYR A 71 -6.27 11.85 -4.47
CA TYR A 71 -5.86 12.61 -5.65
C TYR A 71 -5.38 11.66 -6.74
N SER A 72 -5.81 11.91 -7.97
CA SER A 72 -5.51 11.04 -9.11
C SER A 72 -4.14 11.28 -9.74
N ASP A 73 -3.38 12.28 -9.30
CA ASP A 73 -2.08 12.63 -9.88
C ASP A 73 -0.89 12.12 -9.06
N THR A 74 0.05 11.48 -9.76
CA THR A 74 1.37 11.06 -9.26
C THR A 74 2.47 12.05 -9.61
N LEU A 75 2.11 13.24 -10.13
CA LEU A 75 3.09 14.24 -10.59
C LEU A 75 4.05 14.68 -9.46
N ASP A 76 3.52 14.78 -8.24
CA ASP A 76 4.28 15.11 -7.04
C ASP A 76 5.06 13.93 -6.45
N PHE A 77 4.93 12.73 -7.04
CA PHE A 77 5.65 11.58 -6.53
C PHE A 77 7.12 11.67 -6.91
N PRO A 78 8.01 11.30 -5.98
CA PRO A 78 9.42 11.10 -6.30
C PRO A 78 9.60 10.16 -7.51
N ALA A 79 10.57 10.44 -8.36
CA ALA A 79 10.79 9.68 -9.60
C ALA A 79 10.98 8.17 -9.35
N ASP A 80 11.59 7.82 -8.22
CA ASP A 80 11.78 6.45 -7.73
C ASP A 80 10.49 5.75 -7.31
N LEU A 81 9.38 6.47 -7.14
CA LEU A 81 8.10 5.92 -6.67
C LEU A 81 6.96 6.07 -7.70
N ARG A 82 7.21 6.70 -8.85
CA ARG A 82 6.19 6.91 -9.91
C ARG A 82 5.74 5.62 -10.60
N HIS A 83 6.54 4.56 -10.52
CA HIS A 83 6.23 3.26 -11.11
C HIS A 83 5.34 2.39 -10.20
N VAL A 84 5.13 2.82 -8.95
CA VAL A 84 4.37 2.08 -7.95
C VAL A 84 2.87 2.18 -8.25
N PRO A 85 2.10 1.09 -8.13
CA PRO A 85 0.64 1.13 -8.32
C PRO A 85 -0.04 2.16 -7.42
N LEU A 86 -0.96 2.94 -7.99
CA LEU A 86 -1.81 3.89 -7.26
C LEU A 86 -3.28 3.45 -7.32
N LEU A 87 -3.93 3.41 -6.16
CA LEU A 87 -5.37 3.22 -6.01
C LEU A 87 -6.02 4.55 -5.63
N ASN A 88 -6.91 5.03 -6.49
CA ASN A 88 -7.61 6.30 -6.27
C ASN A 88 -8.86 6.09 -5.41
N LYS A 89 -9.04 6.93 -4.39
CA LYS A 89 -10.27 6.99 -3.59
C LYS A 89 -11.31 7.87 -4.30
N PRO A 90 -12.61 7.50 -4.27
CA PRO A 90 -13.15 6.26 -3.72
C PRO A 90 -12.86 5.05 -4.63
N PHE A 91 -12.59 3.90 -4.03
CA PHE A 91 -12.40 2.62 -4.70
C PHE A 91 -13.47 1.63 -4.26
N ASP A 92 -13.80 0.67 -5.12
CA ASP A 92 -14.68 -0.44 -4.84
C ASP A 92 -13.90 -1.76 -4.72
N GLU A 93 -14.62 -2.86 -4.49
CA GLU A 93 -14.04 -4.20 -4.40
C GLU A 93 -13.28 -4.59 -5.68
N ALA A 94 -13.82 -4.25 -6.85
CA ALA A 94 -13.19 -4.58 -8.13
C ALA A 94 -11.84 -3.85 -8.30
N ALA A 95 -11.80 -2.56 -7.95
CA ALA A 95 -10.57 -1.78 -7.99
C ALA A 95 -9.54 -2.28 -6.96
N MET A 96 -9.97 -2.62 -5.74
CA MET A 96 -9.10 -3.24 -4.72
C MET A 96 -8.53 -4.57 -5.22
N ARG A 97 -9.36 -5.42 -5.83
CA ARG A 97 -8.95 -6.72 -6.35
C ARG A 97 -7.87 -6.59 -7.41
N VAL A 98 -8.09 -5.73 -8.41
CA VAL A 98 -7.09 -5.45 -9.46
C VAL A 98 -5.80 -4.89 -8.85
N PHE A 99 -5.91 -4.07 -7.81
CA PHE A 99 -4.76 -3.51 -7.13
C PHE A 99 -3.96 -4.57 -6.36
N VAL A 100 -4.61 -5.43 -5.57
CA VAL A 100 -3.96 -6.54 -4.86
C VAL A 100 -3.35 -7.55 -5.85
N ASP A 101 -4.04 -7.86 -6.95
CA ASP A 101 -3.53 -8.75 -7.99
C ASP A 101 -2.22 -8.20 -8.59
N LYS A 102 -2.13 -6.89 -8.83
CA LYS A 102 -0.89 -6.24 -9.28
C LYS A 102 0.23 -6.39 -8.25
N LEU A 103 -0.04 -6.15 -6.97
CA LEU A 103 0.96 -6.27 -5.91
C LEU A 103 1.48 -7.71 -5.75
N SER A 104 0.58 -8.68 -5.79
CA SER A 104 0.95 -10.10 -5.69
C SER A 104 1.73 -10.60 -6.92
N SER A 105 1.47 -10.03 -8.11
CA SER A 105 2.23 -10.35 -9.33
C SER A 105 3.64 -9.73 -9.32
N ALA A 106 3.80 -8.55 -8.72
CA ALA A 106 5.09 -7.88 -8.59
C ALA A 106 6.04 -8.64 -7.66
N SER A 107 5.53 -9.21 -6.55
CA SER A 107 6.33 -9.99 -5.59
C SER A 107 6.91 -11.28 -6.21
N ARG A 108 6.25 -11.87 -7.21
CA ARG A 108 6.75 -13.04 -7.96
C ARG A 108 7.79 -12.71 -9.04
N SER A 109 8.01 -11.43 -9.36
CA SER A 109 8.86 -11.03 -10.49
C SER A 109 10.35 -10.89 -10.13
N SER A 110 10.73 -11.12 -8.86
CA SER A 110 12.14 -11.03 -8.42
C SER A 110 12.92 -12.36 -8.50
N GLU A 111 12.34 -13.41 -9.08
CA GLU A 111 12.95 -14.76 -9.17
C GLU A 111 13.54 -15.11 -10.56
N MET A 112 13.99 -14.12 -11.34
CA MET A 112 14.61 -14.38 -12.66
C MET A 112 15.97 -13.71 -12.85
#